data_AF-A0A7X7P4Q0-F1
#
_entry.id   AF-A0A7X7P4Q0-F1
#
_cell.length_a   1.000
_cell.length_b   1.000
_cell.length_c   1.000
_cell.angle_alpha   90.00
_cell.angle_beta   90.00
_cell.angle_gamma   90.00
#
_symmetry.space_group_name_H-M   'P 1'
#
loop_
_entity.id
_entity.type
_entity.pdbx_description
1 polymer ?
#
loop_
_entity_poly.entity_id
_entity_poly.type
_entity_poly.pdbx_seq_one_letter_code
_entity_poly.pdbx_strand_id
1 'polypeptide(L)'
;AITPIGTTTSGDPYDAMTFEQLRALSREGFDIQSHTWSHARSAFNDAYNQDATDADIDLEYRLADEAFRANGFDYNCMVFPWGAHQARHLALARRYARFGVNCRGMDGMNDSTTDPMDLNRLTASTNGSNLAQLKAAVDTAIRRKCWLIILTHAGATQPDAASLDELLTYARKKGIRIENFREAARIKAPAYYAGQGATAFRVMPDGQTSFTLSDASIARFIARAYELGCISPMANAIESLTAVWTGAALHDGDTLDTSLISVTAHLHDGGTRAITGFTVEGSLMVFEGENTLTVRHGTVTGTLTVTAISSESPATTLLAEHTTLYSGASERDRVWFARHMEPGAYALHITLSEPMAASTSASTYALVLKVAGVFGESTGTELFSVKTLDMQNRTSIDATFTLTEAVDGFFLFAKLLRKNVHIQIFVDGEVRDSAFLDIAPVATLQGSAAAPAEGWFAVNLAAGAHPYKLDVAGAAESSAYAIEVKTAASEGDTGGEQLLAFTGSQCNGGRVVMDTLTLSTAVPYLYIRFAPETRSTFSASLVIT
;
A
#
# COMPACT_ATOMS: atom_id res chain seq x y z
N ALA A 1 48.74 45.67 15.29
CA ALA A 1 48.56 45.37 16.73
C ALA A 1 47.18 45.86 17.13
N ILE A 2 46.45 45.10 17.96
CA ILE A 2 45.16 45.55 18.50
C ILE A 2 45.45 46.71 19.45
N THR A 3 44.83 47.86 19.23
CA THR A 3 45.02 49.04 20.08
C THR A 3 43.90 49.07 21.11
N PRO A 4 44.15 48.69 22.37
CA PRO A 4 43.10 48.56 23.38
C PRO A 4 42.56 49.93 23.83
N ILE A 5 43.30 51.02 23.63
CA ILE A 5 42.88 52.36 24.02
C ILE A 5 42.99 53.26 22.80
N GLY A 6 41.99 54.08 22.55
CA GLY A 6 42.02 54.97 21.40
C GLY A 6 40.99 56.07 21.47
N THR A 7 40.78 56.71 20.33
CA THR A 7 39.74 57.71 20.14
C THR A 7 38.83 57.20 19.03
N THR A 8 37.53 57.15 19.28
CA THR A 8 36.54 56.78 18.29
C THR A 8 36.58 57.80 17.15
N THR A 9 35.95 57.46 16.03
CA THR A 9 35.85 58.40 14.92
C THR A 9 34.97 59.63 15.21
N SER A 10 34.23 59.66 16.33
CA SER A 10 33.53 60.84 16.85
C SER A 10 34.39 61.71 17.78
N GLY A 11 35.62 61.29 18.09
CA GLY A 11 36.53 62.03 18.97
C GLY A 11 36.49 61.56 20.43
N ASP A 12 35.78 60.47 20.74
CA ASP A 12 35.59 60.02 22.12
C ASP A 12 36.69 59.04 22.53
N PRO A 13 37.31 59.20 23.71
CA PRO A 13 38.23 58.19 24.21
C PRO A 13 37.48 56.88 24.45
N TYR A 14 38.08 55.76 24.06
CA TYR A 14 37.56 54.44 24.36
C TYR A 14 38.65 53.54 24.96
N ASP A 15 38.21 52.61 25.79
CA ASP A 15 38.96 51.43 26.21
C ASP A 15 38.21 50.20 25.69
N ALA A 16 38.81 49.49 24.76
CA ALA A 16 38.23 48.35 24.08
C ALA A 16 38.28 47.14 25.01
N MET A 17 37.18 46.39 25.01
CA MET A 17 37.13 45.13 25.73
C MET A 17 38.17 44.15 25.19
N THR A 18 38.90 43.52 26.09
CA THR A 18 39.75 42.37 25.78
C THR A 18 38.90 41.19 25.29
N PHE A 19 39.49 40.27 24.54
CA PHE A 19 38.80 39.04 24.13
C PHE A 19 38.33 38.20 25.31
N GLU A 20 38.98 38.30 26.48
CA GLU A 20 38.53 37.62 27.69
C GLU A 20 37.23 38.24 28.23
N GLN A 21 37.12 39.56 28.26
CA GLN A 21 35.89 40.26 28.62
C GLN A 21 34.76 39.95 27.63
N LEU A 22 35.05 39.90 26.32
CA LEU A 22 34.07 39.50 25.32
C LEU A 22 33.59 38.04 25.51
N ARG A 23 34.49 37.12 25.88
CA ARG A 23 34.12 35.74 26.22
C ARG A 23 33.26 35.67 27.49
N ALA A 24 33.53 36.51 28.49
CA ALA A 24 32.71 36.60 29.68
C ALA A 24 31.29 37.04 29.35
N LEU A 25 31.12 38.11 28.55
CA LEU A 25 29.82 38.57 28.07
C LEU A 25 29.09 37.50 27.24
N SER A 26 29.83 36.77 26.39
CA SER A 26 29.24 35.67 25.63
C SER A 26 28.68 34.55 26.53
N ARG A 27 29.37 34.23 27.64
CA ARG A 27 28.88 33.26 28.64
C ARG A 27 27.64 33.77 29.39
N GLU A 28 27.47 35.07 29.51
CA GLU A 28 26.27 35.71 30.07
C GLU A 28 25.10 35.78 29.08
N GLY A 29 25.29 35.33 27.82
CA GLY A 29 24.25 35.26 26.81
C GLY A 29 24.21 36.44 25.84
N PHE A 30 25.19 37.36 25.90
CA PHE A 30 25.35 38.40 24.90
C PHE A 30 25.87 37.82 23.59
N ASP A 31 25.33 38.33 22.48
CA ASP A 31 25.88 38.06 21.16
C ASP A 31 27.02 39.02 20.84
N ILE A 32 28.16 38.46 20.47
CA ILE A 32 29.32 39.24 20.00
C ILE A 32 29.28 39.25 18.47
N GLN A 33 29.10 40.42 17.87
CA GLN A 33 28.99 40.61 16.42
C GLN A 33 30.15 41.46 15.88
N SER A 34 30.46 41.31 14.59
CA SER A 34 31.57 42.05 13.99
C SER A 34 31.17 43.48 13.67
N HIS A 35 32.04 44.43 14.02
CA HIS A 35 31.96 45.82 13.59
C HIS A 35 33.18 46.20 12.73
N THR A 36 33.68 45.23 11.94
CA THR A 36 34.92 45.27 11.14
C THR A 36 36.20 45.28 11.97
N TRP A 37 37.37 45.23 11.32
CA TRP A 37 38.65 45.09 12.00
C TRP A 37 39.12 46.40 12.65
N SER A 38 39.16 47.48 11.87
CA SER A 38 39.72 48.75 12.31
C SER A 38 38.74 49.92 12.24
N HIS A 39 37.51 49.68 11.75
CA HIS A 39 36.53 50.74 11.52
C HIS A 39 37.10 51.82 10.55
N ALA A 40 37.79 51.36 9.50
CA ALA A 40 38.50 52.22 8.55
C ALA A 40 37.58 53.20 7.81
N ARG A 41 37.80 54.50 8.00
CA ARG A 41 37.08 55.56 7.26
C ARG A 41 37.23 55.41 5.75
N SER A 42 38.45 55.13 5.29
CA SER A 42 38.76 54.95 3.87
C SER A 42 38.02 53.77 3.25
N ALA A 43 37.58 52.78 4.02
CA ALA A 43 36.82 51.65 3.49
C ALA A 43 35.30 51.85 3.59
N PHE A 44 34.81 52.38 4.71
CA PHE A 44 33.37 52.34 5.04
C PHE A 44 32.68 53.70 5.09
N ASN A 45 33.40 54.80 5.28
CA ASN A 45 32.75 56.10 5.33
C ASN A 45 32.56 56.66 3.91
N ASP A 46 31.31 56.90 3.51
CA ASP A 46 30.97 57.39 2.17
C ASP A 46 31.72 58.67 1.77
N ALA A 47 32.06 59.53 2.73
CA ALA A 47 32.82 60.75 2.44
C ALA A 47 34.30 60.49 2.10
N TYR A 48 34.85 59.34 2.50
CA TYR A 48 36.28 59.03 2.41
C TYR A 48 36.59 57.74 1.63
N ASN A 49 35.59 56.98 1.19
CA ASN A 49 35.77 55.67 0.56
C ASN A 49 35.76 55.65 -0.98
N GLN A 50 35.93 56.82 -1.59
CA GLN A 50 35.88 57.03 -3.04
C GLN A 50 36.95 56.19 -3.77
N ASP A 51 38.13 56.05 -3.15
CA ASP A 51 39.27 55.32 -3.72
C ASP A 51 39.45 53.90 -3.14
N ALA A 52 38.59 53.46 -2.23
CA ALA A 52 38.71 52.11 -1.67
C ALA A 52 38.46 51.07 -2.74
N THR A 53 39.34 50.07 -2.81
CA THR A 53 39.15 48.90 -3.66
C THR A 53 38.33 47.83 -2.94
N ASP A 54 37.79 46.88 -3.68
CA ASP A 54 37.13 45.70 -3.09
C ASP A 54 38.10 44.89 -2.22
N ALA A 55 39.40 44.90 -2.54
CA ALA A 55 40.42 44.24 -1.72
C ALA A 55 40.63 44.94 -0.38
N ASP A 56 40.55 46.28 -0.32
CA ASP A 56 40.66 47.04 0.93
C ASP A 56 39.46 46.77 1.85
N ILE A 57 38.25 46.68 1.29
CA ILE A 57 37.03 46.34 2.03
C ILE A 57 37.06 44.89 2.50
N ASP A 58 37.44 43.96 1.62
CA ASP A 58 37.54 42.53 1.95
C ASP A 58 38.61 42.28 3.02
N LEU A 59 39.73 43.01 3.00
CA LEU A 59 40.76 42.95 4.04
C LEU A 59 40.21 43.27 5.43
N GLU A 60 39.38 44.31 5.57
CA GLU A 60 38.76 44.70 6.83
C GLU A 60 37.80 43.62 7.38
N TYR A 61 37.04 42.97 6.49
CA TYR A 61 36.17 41.87 6.89
C TYR A 61 36.97 40.60 7.24
N ARG A 62 37.96 40.26 6.43
CA ARG A 62 38.78 39.05 6.60
C ARG A 62 39.58 39.09 7.89
N LEU A 63 40.25 40.20 8.19
CA LEU A 63 41.02 40.33 9.43
C LEU A 63 40.12 40.27 10.68
N ALA A 64 38.91 40.84 10.59
CA ALA A 64 37.92 40.73 11.66
C ALA A 64 37.47 39.28 11.86
N ASP A 65 37.16 38.55 10.78
CA ASP A 65 36.77 37.14 10.86
C ASP A 65 37.90 36.29 11.43
N GLU A 66 39.12 36.38 10.90
CA GLU A 66 40.30 35.68 11.41
C GLU A 66 40.47 35.90 12.92
N ALA A 67 40.32 37.14 13.39
CA ALA A 67 40.45 37.47 14.80
C ALA A 67 39.31 36.90 15.67
N PHE A 68 38.06 37.00 15.22
CA PHE A 68 36.91 36.43 15.93
C PHE A 68 37.03 34.90 16.04
N ARG A 69 37.32 34.23 14.92
CA ARG A 69 37.45 32.77 14.84
C ARG A 69 38.62 32.26 15.69
N ALA A 70 39.78 32.91 15.62
CA ALA A 70 40.94 32.58 16.44
C ALA A 70 40.68 32.72 17.95
N ASN A 71 39.71 33.54 18.35
CA ASN A 71 39.33 33.76 19.75
C ASN A 71 38.08 33.00 20.19
N GLY A 72 37.56 32.09 19.35
CA GLY A 72 36.45 31.19 19.68
C GLY A 72 35.06 31.82 19.54
N PHE A 73 34.93 32.91 18.78
CA PHE A 73 33.64 33.53 18.50
C PHE A 73 33.08 33.07 17.16
N ASP A 74 31.78 32.77 17.15
CA ASP A 74 30.99 32.55 15.94
C ASP A 74 29.97 33.68 15.80
N TYR A 75 30.38 34.72 15.09
CA TYR A 75 29.50 35.82 14.74
C TYR A 75 28.80 35.53 13.41
N ASN A 76 27.57 36.02 13.28
CA ASN A 76 26.78 35.82 12.06
C ASN A 76 26.24 37.14 11.49
N CYS A 77 26.50 38.26 12.17
CA CYS A 77 26.08 39.59 11.75
C CYS A 77 27.27 40.54 11.61
N MET A 78 27.30 41.26 10.48
CA MET A 78 28.17 42.40 10.26
C MET A 78 27.42 43.68 10.59
N VAL A 79 27.87 44.45 11.58
CA VAL A 79 27.36 45.80 11.82
C VAL A 79 28.23 46.75 11.01
N PHE A 80 27.69 47.42 10.00
CA PHE A 80 28.51 48.24 9.11
C PHE A 80 28.91 49.57 9.77
N PRO A 81 30.21 49.93 9.81
CA PRO A 81 30.67 51.25 10.22
C PRO A 81 29.95 52.34 9.41
N TRP A 82 29.45 53.37 10.10
CA TRP A 82 28.59 54.42 9.53
C TRP A 82 27.40 53.93 8.70
N GLY A 83 27.02 52.66 8.81
CA GLY A 83 25.96 52.05 8.02
C GLY A 83 26.27 51.95 6.53
N ALA A 84 27.53 51.73 6.17
CA ALA A 84 27.95 51.43 4.81
C ALA A 84 27.09 50.30 4.22
N HIS A 85 26.34 50.59 3.15
CA HIS A 85 25.34 49.69 2.58
C HIS A 85 25.38 49.64 1.05
N GLN A 86 26.48 50.13 0.47
CA GLN A 86 26.68 50.08 -0.98
C GLN A 86 26.71 48.61 -1.42
N ALA A 87 26.21 48.32 -2.62
CA ALA A 87 26.07 46.93 -3.09
C ALA A 87 27.36 46.11 -2.98
N ARG A 88 28.53 46.75 -3.18
CA ARG A 88 29.85 46.11 -3.02
C ARG A 88 30.13 45.68 -1.58
N HIS A 89 29.82 46.51 -0.59
CA HIS A 89 30.02 46.20 0.83
C HIS A 89 29.16 45.02 1.25
N LEU A 90 27.90 45.01 0.82
CA LEU A 90 26.96 43.91 1.09
C LEU A 90 27.44 42.62 0.41
N ALA A 91 27.89 42.68 -0.85
CA ALA A 91 28.36 41.51 -1.59
C ALA A 91 29.62 40.89 -0.98
N LEU A 92 30.59 41.71 -0.57
CA LEU A 92 31.81 41.24 0.09
C LEU A 92 31.53 40.69 1.49
N ALA A 93 30.68 41.36 2.28
CA ALA A 93 30.34 40.93 3.65
C ALA A 93 29.66 39.54 3.69
N ARG A 94 28.88 39.19 2.66
CA ARG A 94 28.24 37.86 2.53
C ARG A 94 29.21 36.68 2.51
N ARG A 95 30.49 36.92 2.24
CA ARG A 95 31.54 35.88 2.31
C ARG A 95 31.84 35.48 3.76
N TYR A 96 31.59 36.36 4.72
CA TYR A 96 32.00 36.21 6.12
C TYR A 96 30.82 36.15 7.10
N ALA A 97 29.72 36.83 6.77
CA ALA A 97 28.54 36.92 7.62
C ALA A 97 27.27 36.61 6.84
N ARG A 98 26.24 36.15 7.55
CA ARG A 98 24.93 35.88 6.99
C ARG A 98 24.00 37.09 7.05
N PHE A 99 24.20 37.93 8.07
CA PHE A 99 23.39 39.10 8.33
C PHE A 99 24.24 40.36 8.30
N GLY A 100 23.60 41.50 8.04
CA GLY A 100 24.24 42.80 7.99
C GLY A 100 23.29 43.87 8.51
N VAL A 101 23.79 44.82 9.28
CA VAL A 101 23.00 45.91 9.85
C VAL A 101 23.58 47.26 9.39
N ASN A 102 22.77 48.03 8.68
CA ASN A 102 23.08 49.34 8.11
C ASN A 102 22.63 50.49 9.05
N CYS A 103 22.65 51.74 8.56
CA CYS A 103 21.93 52.85 9.17
C CYS A 103 21.00 53.60 8.20
N ARG A 104 20.56 52.94 7.12
CA ARG A 104 19.63 53.49 6.14
C ARG A 104 18.22 53.50 6.71
N GLY A 105 17.43 54.52 6.38
CA GLY A 105 16.03 54.66 6.80
C GLY A 105 15.81 55.03 8.28
N MET A 106 16.76 54.70 9.17
CA MET A 106 16.76 54.98 10.61
C MET A 106 15.42 54.70 11.34
N ASP A 107 14.55 53.85 10.79
CA ASP A 107 13.28 53.48 11.42
C ASP A 107 13.42 52.20 12.27
N GLY A 108 14.51 51.46 12.06
CA GLY A 108 14.82 50.21 12.74
C GLY A 108 13.93 49.03 12.39
N MET A 109 13.06 49.16 11.40
CA MET A 109 12.05 48.16 11.06
C MET A 109 12.57 47.17 10.03
N ASN A 110 12.45 45.88 10.34
CA ASN A 110 12.92 44.80 9.47
C ASN A 110 11.83 43.75 9.31
N ASP A 111 11.29 43.56 8.12
CA ASP A 111 10.27 42.55 7.83
C ASP A 111 10.84 41.41 6.96
N SER A 112 9.99 40.44 6.61
CA SER A 112 10.38 39.25 5.85
C SER A 112 10.93 39.55 4.45
N THR A 113 10.67 40.74 3.92
CA THR A 113 11.16 41.16 2.59
C THR A 113 12.51 41.86 2.65
N THR A 114 12.89 42.34 3.85
CA THR A 114 14.17 43.01 4.06
C THR A 114 15.32 42.06 3.75
N ASP A 115 16.34 42.56 3.03
CA ASP A 115 17.53 41.76 2.76
C ASP A 115 18.23 41.47 4.10
N PRO A 116 18.51 40.19 4.44
CA PRO A 116 19.17 39.85 5.69
C PRO A 116 20.54 40.52 5.87
N MET A 117 21.21 40.89 4.78
CA MET A 117 22.49 41.61 4.80
C MET A 117 22.32 43.13 4.90
N ASP A 118 21.11 43.67 4.84
CA ASP A 118 20.84 45.12 4.80
C ASP A 118 19.73 45.50 5.79
N LEU A 119 19.86 45.05 7.04
CA LEU A 119 18.89 45.31 8.10
C LEU A 119 19.01 46.75 8.63
N ASN A 120 17.87 47.42 8.83
CA ASN A 120 17.80 48.75 9.39
C ASN A 120 17.90 48.75 10.92
N ARG A 121 18.40 49.85 11.48
CA ARG A 121 18.43 50.11 12.93
C ARG A 121 17.93 51.52 13.24
N LEU A 122 17.42 51.72 14.45
CA LEU A 122 17.04 53.02 15.01
C LEU A 122 17.96 53.38 16.18
N THR A 123 18.59 54.54 16.14
CA THR A 123 19.52 54.98 17.19
C THR A 123 18.77 55.47 18.43
N ALA A 124 19.11 54.95 19.61
CA ALA A 124 18.74 55.54 20.87
C ALA A 124 19.68 56.72 21.17
N SER A 125 19.11 57.91 21.29
CA SER A 125 19.87 59.16 21.42
C SER A 125 20.32 59.42 22.84
N THR A 126 21.28 60.34 22.97
CA THR A 126 21.82 60.83 24.25
C THR A 126 20.72 61.20 25.24
N ASN A 127 20.88 60.74 26.48
CA ASN A 127 20.00 61.08 27.62
C ASN A 127 18.50 60.85 27.35
N GLY A 128 18.17 59.84 26.53
CA GLY A 128 16.79 59.49 26.23
C GLY A 128 16.00 60.55 25.46
N SER A 129 16.68 61.51 24.81
CA SER A 129 16.03 62.63 24.09
C SER A 129 15.03 62.19 23.02
N ASN A 130 15.11 60.94 22.54
CA ASN A 130 14.15 60.36 21.60
C ASN A 130 13.35 59.16 22.16
N LEU A 131 13.22 59.00 23.49
CA LEU A 131 12.49 57.88 24.11
C LEU A 131 11.05 57.72 23.59
N ALA A 132 10.34 58.83 23.36
CA ALA A 132 9.00 58.82 22.77
C ALA A 132 8.99 58.21 21.36
N GLN A 133 10.00 58.51 20.54
CA GLN A 133 10.18 57.91 19.21
C GLN A 133 10.46 56.41 19.30
N LEU A 134 11.32 55.98 20.24
CA LEU A 134 11.62 54.56 20.46
C LEU A 134 10.36 53.77 20.87
N LYS A 135 9.52 54.33 21.74
CA LYS A 135 8.23 53.73 22.12
C LYS A 135 7.26 53.64 20.93
N ALA A 136 7.20 54.67 20.09
CA ALA A 136 6.39 54.65 18.87
C ALA A 136 6.91 53.61 17.85
N ALA A 137 8.24 53.39 17.80
CA ALA A 137 8.83 52.33 17.00
C ALA A 137 8.42 50.95 17.52
N VAL A 138 8.45 50.71 18.85
CA VAL A 138 7.92 49.49 19.48
C VAL A 138 6.48 49.22 19.03
N ASP A 139 5.59 50.21 19.11
CA ASP A 139 4.20 50.06 18.66
C ASP A 139 4.09 49.77 17.16
N THR A 140 4.95 50.37 16.35
CA THR A 140 4.98 50.17 14.90
C THR A 140 5.45 48.75 14.54
N ALA A 141 6.45 48.22 15.25
CA ALA A 141 6.94 46.86 15.05
C ALA A 141 5.85 45.81 15.33
N ILE A 142 5.06 46.02 16.38
CA ILE A 142 3.89 45.19 16.70
C ILE A 142 2.88 45.23 15.54
N ARG A 143 2.50 46.43 15.08
CA ARG A 143 1.54 46.57 13.97
C ARG A 143 2.02 45.90 12.69
N ARG A 144 3.30 46.07 12.33
CA ARG A 144 3.92 45.50 11.12
C ARG A 144 4.32 44.03 11.25
N LYS A 145 4.24 43.45 12.47
CA LYS A 145 4.72 42.10 12.81
C LYS A 145 6.21 41.88 12.46
N CYS A 146 6.99 42.94 12.46
CA CYS A 146 8.40 42.95 12.08
C CYS A 146 9.30 42.95 13.34
N TRP A 147 10.62 42.84 13.18
CA TRP A 147 11.56 43.03 14.29
C TRP A 147 12.18 44.42 14.24
N LEU A 148 12.43 44.97 15.43
CA LEU A 148 12.99 46.30 15.64
C LEU A 148 14.41 46.15 16.17
N ILE A 149 15.38 46.74 15.48
CA ILE A 149 16.77 46.81 15.96
C ILE A 149 17.02 48.22 16.50
N ILE A 150 17.41 48.30 17.77
CA ILE A 150 17.78 49.56 18.43
C ILE A 150 19.28 49.59 18.62
N LEU A 151 19.91 50.67 18.17
CA LEU A 151 21.34 50.91 18.32
C LEU A 151 21.61 51.75 19.57
N THR A 152 22.58 51.33 20.35
CA THR A 152 23.28 52.17 21.33
C THR A 152 24.77 52.20 20.96
N HIS A 153 25.48 53.23 21.43
CA HIS A 153 26.94 53.27 21.39
C HIS A 153 27.48 53.13 22.82
N ALA A 154 28.66 52.54 22.96
CA ALA A 154 29.40 52.64 24.21
C ALA A 154 30.14 53.99 24.23
N GLY A 155 29.76 54.89 25.15
CA GLY A 155 30.40 56.21 25.31
C GLY A 155 29.48 57.39 25.01
N ALA A 156 29.99 58.41 24.31
CA ALA A 156 29.19 59.59 23.99
C ALA A 156 28.04 59.22 23.06
N THR A 157 26.88 59.84 23.27
CA THR A 157 25.61 59.59 22.56
C THR A 157 24.79 58.37 22.98
N GLN A 158 25.06 57.77 24.14
CA GLN A 158 24.23 56.69 24.69
C GLN A 158 23.00 57.21 25.47
N PRO A 159 21.87 56.48 25.46
CA PRO A 159 20.78 56.75 26.38
C PRO A 159 21.25 56.55 27.83
N ASP A 160 20.72 57.33 28.77
CA ASP A 160 20.95 57.07 30.19
C ASP A 160 20.22 55.78 30.64
N ALA A 161 20.66 55.22 31.76
CA ALA A 161 20.14 53.94 32.26
C ALA A 161 18.64 54.00 32.57
N ALA A 162 18.12 55.14 33.04
CA ALA A 162 16.70 55.27 33.37
C ALA A 162 15.84 55.26 32.09
N SER A 163 16.27 55.96 31.06
CA SER A 163 15.61 55.97 29.75
C SER A 163 15.61 54.59 29.09
N LEU A 164 16.72 53.84 29.22
CA LEU A 164 16.79 52.46 28.70
C LEU A 164 15.87 51.52 29.49
N ASP A 165 15.87 51.60 30.82
CA ASP A 165 14.98 50.80 31.67
C ASP A 165 13.50 51.10 31.40
N GLU A 166 13.15 52.37 31.18
CA GLU A 166 11.80 52.79 30.81
C GLU A 166 11.37 52.21 29.45
N LEU A 167 12.28 52.19 28.46
CA LEU A 167 12.02 51.57 27.16
C LEU A 167 11.82 50.06 27.28
N LEU A 168 12.69 49.37 28.02
CA LEU A 168 12.61 47.92 28.23
C LEU A 168 11.32 47.54 28.97
N THR A 169 10.95 48.31 29.99
CA THR A 169 9.70 48.16 30.73
C THR A 169 8.49 48.37 29.82
N TYR A 170 8.52 49.39 28.97
CA TYR A 170 7.45 49.63 27.99
C TYR A 170 7.31 48.48 27.00
N ALA A 171 8.41 48.01 26.41
CA ALA A 171 8.42 46.90 25.46
C ALA A 171 7.88 45.60 26.08
N ARG A 172 8.29 45.28 27.32
CA ARG A 172 7.78 44.13 28.08
C ARG A 172 6.28 44.24 28.35
N LYS A 173 5.79 45.42 28.78
CA LYS A 173 4.35 45.66 29.01
C LYS A 173 3.52 45.48 27.74
N LYS A 174 4.10 45.79 26.57
CA LYS A 174 3.48 45.58 25.25
C LYS A 174 3.59 44.14 24.74
N GLY A 175 4.25 43.24 25.49
CA GLY A 175 4.42 41.84 25.11
C GLY A 175 5.49 41.61 24.05
N ILE A 176 6.41 42.56 23.82
CA ILE A 176 7.54 42.34 22.91
C ILE A 176 8.58 41.45 23.59
N ARG A 177 9.05 40.43 22.85
CA ARG A 177 10.24 39.66 23.21
C ARG A 177 11.49 40.48 22.93
N ILE A 178 12.30 40.69 23.95
CA ILE A 178 13.62 41.31 23.84
C ILE A 178 14.63 40.18 23.78
N GLU A 179 15.31 40.05 22.65
CA GLU A 179 16.20 38.93 22.33
C GLU A 179 17.56 39.48 21.91
N ASN A 180 18.60 38.64 22.03
CA ASN A 180 19.85 38.90 21.32
C ASN A 180 19.66 38.71 19.80
N PHE A 181 20.65 39.11 19.01
CA PHE A 181 20.51 39.13 17.55
C PHE A 181 20.27 37.74 16.96
N ARG A 182 21.01 36.73 17.43
CA ARG A 182 20.96 35.34 16.96
C ARG A 182 19.56 34.76 17.17
N GLU A 183 19.00 34.90 18.36
CA GLU A 183 17.67 34.37 18.66
C GLU A 183 16.58 35.15 17.92
N ALA A 184 16.70 36.47 17.80
CA ALA A 184 15.78 37.26 16.99
C ALA A 184 15.82 36.85 15.51
N ALA A 185 17.01 36.62 14.95
CA ALA A 185 17.20 36.20 13.56
C ALA A 185 16.63 34.80 13.30
N ARG A 186 16.73 33.85 14.26
CA ARG A 186 16.08 32.54 14.14
C ARG A 186 14.56 32.63 14.00
N ILE A 187 13.95 33.65 14.59
CA ILE A 187 12.49 33.83 14.61
C ILE A 187 12.02 34.66 13.41
N LYS A 188 12.78 35.68 13.00
CA LYS A 188 12.30 36.72 12.09
C LYS A 188 13.05 36.83 10.76
N ALA A 189 14.29 36.36 10.68
CA ALA A 189 15.04 36.41 9.44
C ALA A 189 14.81 35.13 8.61
N PRO A 190 14.91 35.20 7.28
CA PRO A 190 14.87 34.01 6.43
C PRO A 190 15.89 32.95 6.86
N ALA A 191 15.40 31.72 7.04
CA ALA A 191 16.19 30.51 7.31
C ALA A 191 17.06 30.10 6.11
N TYR A 192 16.63 30.45 4.89
CA TYR A 192 17.48 30.44 3.70
C TYR A 192 17.18 31.68 2.86
N TYR A 193 18.22 32.23 2.24
CA TYR A 193 18.12 33.40 1.40
C TYR A 193 19.14 33.32 0.25
N ALA A 194 18.69 33.58 -0.97
CA ALA A 194 19.57 33.72 -2.13
C ALA A 194 19.01 34.78 -3.10
N GLY A 195 19.88 35.60 -3.70
CA GLY A 195 19.48 36.70 -4.57
C GLY A 195 19.39 38.04 -3.85
N GLN A 196 18.73 39.03 -4.46
CA GLN A 196 18.55 40.39 -3.91
C GLN A 196 17.17 40.95 -4.26
N GLY A 197 16.61 41.78 -3.38
CA GLY A 197 15.37 42.52 -3.63
C GLY A 197 14.12 41.62 -3.78
N ALA A 198 13.18 42.04 -4.63
CA ALA A 198 11.88 41.38 -4.80
C ALA A 198 11.97 39.96 -5.38
N THR A 199 13.07 39.64 -6.10
CA THR A 199 13.26 38.34 -6.76
C THR A 199 14.07 37.35 -5.93
N ALA A 200 14.49 37.72 -4.71
CA ALA A 200 15.27 36.81 -3.88
C ALA A 200 14.44 35.61 -3.40
N PHE A 201 15.02 34.43 -3.49
CA PHE A 201 14.50 33.20 -2.90
C PHE A 201 14.67 33.27 -1.39
N ARG A 202 13.56 33.17 -0.66
CA ARG A 202 13.55 33.18 0.81
C ARG A 202 12.76 32.00 1.32
N VAL A 203 13.28 31.37 2.36
CA VAL A 203 12.55 30.39 3.19
C VAL A 203 12.49 30.98 4.59
N MET A 204 11.29 31.25 5.09
CA MET A 204 11.07 31.77 6.43
C MET A 204 11.13 30.64 7.47
N PRO A 205 11.34 30.94 8.76
CA PRO A 205 11.40 29.91 9.81
C PRO A 205 10.14 29.06 9.96
N ASP A 206 8.98 29.56 9.53
CA ASP A 206 7.71 28.84 9.51
C ASP A 206 7.49 28.02 8.22
N GLY A 207 8.49 27.93 7.35
CA GLY A 207 8.44 27.21 6.08
C GLY A 207 7.82 28.00 4.92
N GLN A 208 7.33 29.22 5.15
CA GLN A 208 6.82 30.04 4.05
C GLN A 208 7.95 30.43 3.09
N THR A 209 7.70 30.29 1.79
CA THR A 209 8.67 30.66 0.76
C THR A 209 8.19 31.88 -0.02
N SER A 210 9.08 32.84 -0.29
CA SER A 210 8.74 34.02 -1.12
C SER A 210 8.77 33.74 -2.63
N PHE A 211 8.95 32.48 -3.01
CA PHE A 211 9.17 32.08 -4.40
C PHE A 211 7.94 31.34 -4.93
N THR A 212 7.41 31.78 -6.06
CA THR A 212 6.41 31.03 -6.84
C THR A 212 7.13 30.11 -7.83
N LEU A 213 6.81 28.82 -7.81
CA LEU A 213 7.46 27.76 -8.62
C LEU A 213 7.37 27.94 -10.15
N SER A 214 6.70 28.99 -10.63
CA SER A 214 6.40 29.24 -12.04
C SER A 214 7.40 30.15 -12.76
N ASP A 215 8.51 30.54 -12.14
CA ASP A 215 9.37 31.60 -12.66
C ASP A 215 10.58 31.08 -13.47
N ALA A 216 10.92 31.76 -14.57
CA ALA A 216 12.03 31.40 -15.48
C ALA A 216 13.40 31.33 -14.77
N SER A 217 13.50 31.93 -13.59
CA SER A 217 14.66 31.88 -12.70
C SER A 217 14.90 30.47 -12.12
N ILE A 218 13.86 29.66 -11.87
CA ILE A 218 14.02 28.25 -11.46
C ILE A 218 14.61 27.45 -12.60
N ALA A 219 14.09 27.63 -13.82
CA ALA A 219 14.60 26.93 -14.99
C ALA A 219 16.09 27.21 -15.19
N ARG A 220 16.53 28.47 -15.01
CA ARG A 220 17.95 28.83 -15.05
C ARG A 220 18.76 28.30 -13.87
N PHE A 221 18.22 28.31 -12.65
CA PHE A 221 18.90 27.76 -11.48
C PHE A 221 19.13 26.26 -11.61
N ILE A 222 18.10 25.52 -12.02
CA ILE A 222 18.17 24.07 -12.30
C ILE A 222 19.14 23.80 -13.46
N ALA A 223 19.04 24.56 -14.56
CA ALA A 223 19.98 24.43 -15.68
C ALA A 223 21.43 24.67 -15.26
N ARG A 224 21.68 25.70 -14.44
CA ARG A 224 23.02 26.00 -13.93
C ARG A 224 23.52 24.94 -12.95
N ALA A 225 22.64 24.40 -12.11
CA ALA A 225 22.98 23.31 -11.21
C ALA A 225 23.28 22.00 -11.97
N TYR A 226 22.66 21.77 -13.14
CA TYR A 226 23.05 20.71 -14.08
C TYR A 226 24.41 20.97 -14.72
N GLU A 227 24.66 22.17 -15.24
CA GLU A 227 25.96 22.55 -15.83
C GLU A 227 27.13 22.39 -14.84
N LEU A 228 26.88 22.70 -13.56
CA LEU A 228 27.88 22.59 -12.49
C LEU A 228 28.00 21.17 -11.91
N GLY A 229 27.18 20.22 -12.37
CA GLY A 229 27.16 18.85 -11.84
C GLY A 229 26.69 18.74 -10.38
N CYS A 230 26.11 19.81 -9.82
CA CYS A 230 25.57 19.84 -8.47
C CYS A 230 24.35 18.92 -8.32
N ILE A 231 23.61 18.75 -9.42
CA ILE A 231 22.52 17.80 -9.58
C ILE A 231 22.72 17.15 -10.95
N SER A 232 22.39 15.86 -11.07
CA SER A 232 22.42 15.18 -12.36
C SER A 232 21.06 15.32 -13.04
N PRO A 233 21.00 15.69 -14.34
CA PRO A 233 19.74 15.67 -15.10
C PRO A 233 19.12 14.27 -15.17
N MET A 234 19.88 13.24 -14.79
CA MET A 234 19.41 11.87 -14.81
C MET A 234 19.09 11.30 -13.41
N ALA A 235 19.47 11.93 -12.29
CA ALA A 235 19.26 11.32 -10.96
C ALA A 235 17.79 10.96 -10.68
N ASN A 236 16.84 11.74 -11.21
CA ASN A 236 15.40 11.46 -11.13
C ASN A 236 14.76 11.12 -12.48
N ALA A 237 15.57 10.87 -13.52
CA ALA A 237 15.04 10.46 -14.81
C ALA A 237 14.48 9.04 -14.66
N ILE A 238 13.25 8.87 -15.13
CA ILE A 238 12.60 7.56 -15.17
C ILE A 238 13.25 6.78 -16.32
N GLU A 239 13.90 5.65 -16.00
CA GLU A 239 14.46 4.74 -17.00
C GLU A 239 13.40 3.79 -17.55
N SER A 240 12.55 3.28 -16.67
CA SER A 240 11.50 2.31 -17.02
C SER A 240 10.31 2.39 -16.06
N LEU A 241 9.19 1.83 -16.49
CA LEU A 241 7.98 1.70 -15.70
C LEU A 241 7.65 0.21 -15.51
N THR A 242 7.19 -0.15 -14.32
CA THR A 242 6.50 -1.41 -14.07
C THR A 242 5.07 -1.11 -13.67
N ALA A 243 4.11 -1.78 -14.30
CA ALA A 243 2.70 -1.65 -13.99
C ALA A 243 2.14 -3.01 -13.58
N VAL A 244 1.32 -3.02 -12.51
CA VAL A 244 0.72 -4.23 -11.97
C VAL A 244 -0.75 -3.98 -11.68
N TRP A 245 -1.59 -4.94 -12.05
CA TRP A 245 -3.00 -4.95 -11.68
C TRP A 245 -3.17 -5.38 -10.22
N THR A 246 -3.86 -4.55 -9.44
CA THR A 246 -4.13 -4.81 -8.01
C THR A 246 -5.61 -5.03 -7.72
N GLY A 247 -6.46 -5.06 -8.75
CA GLY A 247 -7.88 -5.33 -8.62
C GLY A 247 -8.21 -6.82 -8.50
N ALA A 248 -9.50 -7.13 -8.46
CA ALA A 248 -10.00 -8.51 -8.50
C ALA A 248 -9.74 -9.18 -9.87
N ALA A 249 -10.02 -10.48 -9.98
CA ALA A 249 -9.95 -11.19 -11.26
C ALA A 249 -10.83 -10.51 -12.33
N LEU A 250 -10.34 -10.50 -13.57
CA LEU A 250 -11.00 -9.87 -14.71
C LEU A 250 -11.66 -10.94 -15.59
N HIS A 251 -12.77 -10.58 -16.23
CA HIS A 251 -13.53 -11.42 -17.15
C HIS A 251 -13.52 -10.85 -18.58
N ASP A 252 -13.79 -11.68 -19.57
CA ASP A 252 -13.91 -11.26 -20.97
C ASP A 252 -14.99 -10.18 -21.13
N GLY A 253 -14.61 -9.08 -21.77
CA GLY A 253 -15.46 -7.90 -21.92
C GLY A 253 -15.40 -6.91 -20.75
N ASP A 254 -14.70 -7.23 -19.65
CA ASP A 254 -14.52 -6.28 -18.55
C ASP A 254 -13.74 -5.05 -19.02
N THR A 255 -14.09 -3.90 -18.46
CA THR A 255 -13.33 -2.66 -18.65
C THR A 255 -12.43 -2.45 -17.44
N LEU A 256 -11.12 -2.34 -17.69
CA LEU A 256 -10.13 -2.07 -16.65
C LEU A 256 -10.40 -0.74 -15.94
N ASP A 257 -10.57 -0.80 -14.63
CA ASP A 257 -10.54 0.37 -13.76
C ASP A 257 -9.08 0.80 -13.55
N THR A 258 -8.69 1.92 -14.16
CA THR A 258 -7.32 2.42 -14.10
C THR A 258 -6.88 2.84 -12.69
N SER A 259 -7.82 3.05 -11.76
CA SER A 259 -7.50 3.32 -10.35
C SER A 259 -6.94 2.11 -9.61
N LEU A 260 -7.14 0.90 -10.14
CA LEU A 260 -6.64 -0.37 -9.60
C LEU A 260 -5.34 -0.84 -10.28
N ILE A 261 -4.67 0.06 -11.02
CA ILE A 261 -3.34 -0.19 -11.61
C ILE A 261 -2.30 0.55 -10.77
N SER A 262 -1.35 -0.20 -10.23
CA SER A 262 -0.19 0.35 -9.52
C SER A 262 0.98 0.47 -10.48
N VAL A 263 1.51 1.68 -10.65
CA VAL A 263 2.65 1.98 -11.54
C VAL A 263 3.84 2.45 -10.72
N THR A 264 4.97 1.79 -10.90
CA THR A 264 6.25 2.13 -10.26
C THR A 264 7.25 2.56 -11.34
N ALA A 265 7.82 3.75 -11.18
CA ALA A 265 8.93 4.23 -11.97
C ALA A 265 10.25 3.76 -11.35
N HIS A 266 11.14 3.23 -12.19
CA HIS A 266 12.53 2.95 -11.86
C HIS A 266 13.38 4.12 -12.34
N LEU A 267 14.15 4.70 -11.43
CA LEU A 267 14.97 5.88 -11.66
C LEU A 267 16.40 5.46 -12.02
N HIS A 268 17.09 6.31 -12.78
CA HIS A 268 18.47 6.08 -13.21
C HIS A 268 19.48 5.94 -12.05
N ASP A 269 19.16 6.48 -10.87
CA ASP A 269 19.96 6.33 -9.66
C ASP A 269 19.74 4.99 -8.93
N GLY A 270 18.89 4.11 -9.49
CA GLY A 270 18.49 2.83 -8.91
C GLY A 270 17.32 2.91 -7.92
N GLY A 271 16.79 4.11 -7.65
CA GLY A 271 15.62 4.32 -6.81
C GLY A 271 14.30 3.95 -7.51
N THR A 272 13.22 3.85 -6.72
CA THR A 272 11.87 3.63 -7.26
C THR A 272 10.85 4.61 -6.69
N ARG A 273 9.80 4.91 -7.45
CA ARG A 273 8.72 5.83 -7.01
C ARG A 273 7.37 5.43 -7.62
N ALA A 274 6.31 5.45 -6.82
CA ALA A 274 4.94 5.27 -7.31
C ALA A 274 4.48 6.44 -8.20
N ILE A 275 3.73 6.14 -9.26
CA ILE A 275 3.22 7.11 -10.24
C ILE A 275 1.69 7.09 -10.22
N THR A 276 1.08 8.26 -10.05
CA THR A 276 -0.40 8.41 -10.01
C THR A 276 -0.97 9.11 -11.24
N GLY A 277 -0.13 9.73 -12.09
CA GLY A 277 -0.53 10.50 -13.28
C GLY A 277 -0.18 9.81 -14.60
N PHE A 278 -0.39 8.50 -14.71
CA PHE A 278 -0.13 7.74 -15.92
C PHE A 278 -1.36 7.64 -16.82
N THR A 279 -1.14 7.25 -18.08
CA THR A 279 -2.19 6.93 -19.05
C THR A 279 -2.00 5.51 -19.55
N VAL A 280 -3.10 4.79 -19.76
CA VAL A 280 -3.07 3.48 -20.45
C VAL A 280 -3.46 3.71 -21.90
N GLU A 281 -2.63 3.24 -22.83
CA GLU A 281 -2.86 3.38 -24.27
C GLU A 281 -3.59 2.15 -24.81
N GLY A 282 -4.56 2.39 -25.70
CA GLY A 282 -5.37 1.34 -26.32
C GLY A 282 -6.74 1.16 -25.68
N SER A 283 -7.38 0.02 -25.99
CA SER A 283 -8.66 -0.35 -25.39
C SER A 283 -8.46 -0.78 -23.94
N LEU A 284 -9.30 -0.26 -23.04
CA LEU A 284 -9.36 -0.74 -21.65
C LEU A 284 -10.25 -1.97 -21.49
N MET A 285 -10.98 -2.35 -22.54
CA MET A 285 -11.72 -3.61 -22.58
C MET A 285 -10.74 -4.76 -22.74
N VAL A 286 -10.77 -5.72 -21.83
CA VAL A 286 -9.96 -6.93 -21.87
C VAL A 286 -10.74 -8.08 -22.47
N PHE A 287 -10.04 -8.98 -23.16
CA PHE A 287 -10.60 -10.18 -23.77
C PHE A 287 -10.07 -11.43 -23.10
N GLU A 288 -10.74 -12.57 -23.25
CA GLU A 288 -10.25 -13.85 -22.74
C GLU A 288 -8.75 -14.07 -23.04
N GLY A 289 -8.00 -14.47 -22.02
CA GLY A 289 -6.57 -14.73 -22.10
C GLY A 289 -5.71 -13.55 -21.66
N GLU A 290 -4.45 -13.57 -22.09
CA GLU A 290 -3.47 -12.54 -21.73
C GLU A 290 -3.68 -11.27 -22.58
N ASN A 291 -3.89 -10.15 -21.90
CA ASN A 291 -4.00 -8.83 -22.48
C ASN A 291 -2.77 -8.02 -22.09
N THR A 292 -2.12 -7.44 -23.10
CA THR A 292 -0.95 -6.59 -22.91
C THR A 292 -1.31 -5.15 -23.25
N LEU A 293 -1.25 -4.27 -22.25
CA LEU A 293 -1.52 -2.84 -22.39
C LEU A 293 -0.24 -2.03 -22.20
N THR A 294 -0.16 -0.89 -22.87
CA THR A 294 0.97 0.04 -22.71
C THR A 294 0.59 1.11 -21.69
N VAL A 295 1.37 1.22 -20.63
CA VAL A 295 1.25 2.30 -19.63
C VAL A 295 2.27 3.37 -19.97
N ARG A 296 1.85 4.63 -20.05
CA ARG A 296 2.69 5.77 -20.38
C ARG A 296 2.69 6.80 -19.26
N HIS A 297 3.87 7.36 -18.99
CA HIS A 297 4.03 8.56 -18.18
C HIS A 297 5.06 9.48 -18.84
N GLY A 298 4.58 10.60 -19.41
CA GLY A 298 5.42 11.48 -20.22
C GLY A 298 5.91 10.77 -21.49
N THR A 299 7.23 10.67 -21.66
CA THR A 299 7.87 10.00 -22.81
C THR A 299 8.24 8.54 -22.55
N VAL A 300 8.07 8.05 -21.32
CA VAL A 300 8.46 6.68 -20.93
C VAL A 300 7.23 5.78 -20.92
N THR A 301 7.40 4.56 -21.42
CA THR A 301 6.37 3.52 -21.45
C THR A 301 6.78 2.32 -20.62
N GLY A 302 5.79 1.58 -20.15
CA GLY A 302 5.92 0.27 -19.54
C GLY A 302 4.79 -0.63 -19.99
N THR A 303 4.88 -1.89 -19.61
CA THR A 303 3.92 -2.91 -19.99
C THR A 303 3.09 -3.31 -18.77
N LEU A 304 1.78 -3.34 -18.95
CA LEU A 304 0.85 -3.99 -18.04
C LEU A 304 0.34 -5.25 -18.71
N THR A 305 0.56 -6.39 -18.06
CA THR A 305 -0.01 -7.67 -18.48
C THR A 305 -1.11 -8.03 -17.50
N VAL A 306 -2.32 -8.27 -18.01
CA VAL A 306 -3.46 -8.77 -17.23
C VAL A 306 -4.07 -9.96 -17.93
N THR A 307 -4.55 -10.92 -17.16
CA THR A 307 -5.24 -12.09 -17.70
C THR A 307 -6.72 -11.95 -17.39
N ALA A 308 -7.56 -12.00 -18.42
CA ALA A 308 -9.00 -12.08 -18.26
C ALA A 308 -9.48 -13.51 -18.51
N ILE A 309 -10.47 -13.94 -17.75
CA ILE A 309 -11.06 -15.27 -17.82
C ILE A 309 -12.33 -15.16 -18.66
N SER A 310 -12.68 -16.15 -19.49
CA SER A 310 -13.90 -16.10 -20.32
C SER A 310 -15.15 -15.68 -19.52
N SER A 311 -15.95 -14.75 -20.04
CA SER A 311 -17.28 -14.39 -19.51
C SER A 311 -18.38 -15.35 -20.00
N GLU A 312 -18.02 -16.28 -20.88
CA GLU A 312 -18.75 -17.53 -21.08
C GLU A 312 -17.98 -18.67 -20.43
N SER A 313 -18.31 -18.94 -19.17
CA SER A 313 -18.21 -20.29 -18.61
C SER A 313 -19.12 -20.38 -17.39
N PRO A 314 -20.31 -21.02 -17.46
CA PRO A 314 -20.79 -21.73 -16.27
C PRO A 314 -19.63 -22.63 -15.86
N ALA A 315 -19.37 -22.74 -14.56
CA ALA A 315 -18.25 -23.52 -14.07
C ALA A 315 -18.03 -24.80 -14.91
N THR A 316 -16.84 -24.98 -15.48
CA THR A 316 -16.70 -25.91 -16.62
C THR A 316 -16.50 -27.35 -16.19
N THR A 317 -16.15 -27.57 -14.92
CA THR A 317 -15.91 -28.91 -14.38
C THR A 317 -17.15 -29.40 -13.65
N LEU A 318 -17.82 -30.41 -14.21
CA LEU A 318 -18.93 -31.09 -13.57
C LEU A 318 -18.44 -31.79 -12.28
N LEU A 319 -18.74 -31.18 -11.13
CA LEU A 319 -18.48 -31.77 -9.82
C LEU A 319 -19.40 -32.96 -9.58
N ALA A 320 -20.67 -32.82 -9.98
CA ALA A 320 -21.72 -33.77 -9.69
C ALA A 320 -22.92 -33.63 -10.63
N GLU A 321 -23.51 -34.76 -11.04
CA GLU A 321 -24.79 -34.83 -11.73
C GLU A 321 -25.67 -35.87 -11.03
N HIS A 322 -26.92 -35.52 -10.76
CA HIS A 322 -27.86 -36.43 -10.10
C HIS A 322 -29.31 -36.13 -10.48
N THR A 323 -30.07 -37.18 -10.78
CA THR A 323 -31.52 -37.08 -10.91
C THR A 323 -32.18 -37.48 -9.61
N THR A 324 -32.74 -36.52 -8.89
CA THR A 324 -33.51 -36.83 -7.68
C THR A 324 -34.86 -37.43 -8.06
N LEU A 325 -35.07 -38.70 -7.72
CA LEU A 325 -36.37 -39.36 -7.76
C LEU A 325 -36.87 -39.38 -6.32
N TYR A 326 -37.80 -38.54 -5.85
CA TYR A 326 -38.83 -38.87 -4.82
C TYR A 326 -39.59 -37.62 -4.32
N SER A 327 -40.73 -37.87 -3.66
CA SER A 327 -41.71 -36.89 -3.18
C SER A 327 -42.14 -37.24 -1.74
N GLY A 328 -41.59 -36.56 -0.74
CA GLY A 328 -42.01 -36.72 0.66
C GLY A 328 -41.40 -35.67 1.58
N ALA A 329 -42.22 -35.05 2.44
CA ALA A 329 -41.81 -33.90 3.26
C ALA A 329 -40.83 -34.24 4.42
N SER A 330 -40.62 -35.53 4.71
CA SER A 330 -39.94 -36.02 5.92
C SER A 330 -38.55 -36.62 5.70
N GLU A 331 -38.12 -36.94 4.48
CA GLU A 331 -36.84 -37.62 4.22
C GLU A 331 -35.87 -36.74 3.40
N ARG A 332 -34.56 -36.94 3.61
CA ARG A 332 -33.47 -36.18 2.97
C ARG A 332 -32.69 -37.13 2.07
N ASP A 333 -32.58 -36.83 0.79
CA ASP A 333 -31.68 -37.56 -0.09
C ASP A 333 -30.24 -37.08 0.14
N ARG A 334 -29.35 -38.05 0.31
CA ARG A 334 -27.91 -37.84 0.43
C ARG A 334 -27.24 -38.39 -0.81
N VAL A 335 -26.59 -37.52 -1.56
CA VAL A 335 -25.80 -37.92 -2.72
C VAL A 335 -24.34 -37.68 -2.39
N TRP A 336 -23.53 -38.72 -2.51
CA TRP A 336 -22.10 -38.69 -2.23
C TRP A 336 -21.30 -38.53 -3.51
N PHE A 337 -20.28 -37.68 -3.48
CA PHE A 337 -19.37 -37.43 -4.58
C PHE A 337 -17.94 -37.56 -4.08
N ALA A 338 -17.20 -38.56 -4.56
CA ALA A 338 -15.79 -38.78 -4.24
C ALA A 338 -14.91 -37.99 -5.23
N ARG A 339 -14.72 -36.70 -4.93
CA ARG A 339 -13.91 -35.79 -5.75
C ARG A 339 -12.85 -35.17 -4.87
N HIS A 340 -11.60 -35.21 -5.32
CA HIS A 340 -10.49 -34.55 -4.66
C HIS A 340 -10.47 -33.07 -5.03
N MET A 341 -10.41 -32.20 -4.02
CA MET A 341 -10.29 -30.74 -4.18
C MET A 341 -9.24 -30.20 -3.21
N GLU A 342 -8.38 -29.34 -3.71
CA GLU A 342 -7.31 -28.68 -2.96
C GLU A 342 -7.84 -27.49 -2.11
N PRO A 343 -7.07 -26.96 -1.16
CA PRO A 343 -7.42 -25.73 -0.46
C PRO A 343 -7.52 -24.56 -1.46
N GLY A 344 -8.62 -23.81 -1.41
CA GLY A 344 -8.85 -22.74 -2.38
C GLY A 344 -10.26 -22.14 -2.31
N ALA A 345 -10.45 -21.06 -3.06
CA ALA A 345 -11.77 -20.47 -3.30
C ALA A 345 -12.35 -21.06 -4.60
N TYR A 346 -13.58 -21.55 -4.53
CA TYR A 346 -14.27 -22.20 -5.63
C TYR A 346 -15.53 -21.42 -5.98
N ALA A 347 -15.75 -21.17 -7.26
CA ALA A 347 -17.06 -20.79 -7.77
C ALA A 347 -17.90 -22.05 -7.95
N LEU A 348 -19.19 -21.95 -7.65
CA LEU A 348 -20.16 -23.03 -7.66
C LEU A 348 -21.33 -22.62 -8.54
N HIS A 349 -21.61 -23.38 -9.60
CA HIS A 349 -22.78 -23.22 -10.43
C HIS A 349 -23.69 -24.44 -10.30
N ILE A 350 -24.93 -24.25 -9.89
CA ILE A 350 -25.92 -25.31 -9.76
C ILE A 350 -27.01 -25.09 -10.80
N THR A 351 -27.36 -26.10 -11.56
CA THR A 351 -28.50 -26.09 -12.49
C THR A 351 -29.53 -27.13 -12.09
N LEU A 352 -30.81 -26.79 -12.32
CA LEU A 352 -31.95 -27.66 -12.20
C LEU A 352 -32.64 -27.78 -13.56
N SER A 353 -33.09 -28.98 -13.92
CA SER A 353 -33.91 -29.18 -15.13
C SER A 353 -35.22 -28.39 -15.11
N GLU A 354 -35.75 -28.11 -13.92
CA GLU A 354 -37.00 -27.36 -13.72
C GLU A 354 -36.95 -26.57 -12.40
N PRO A 355 -37.68 -25.44 -12.28
CA PRO A 355 -37.71 -24.64 -11.05
C PRO A 355 -38.43 -25.36 -9.89
N MET A 356 -37.99 -25.07 -8.67
CA MET A 356 -38.61 -25.62 -7.46
C MET A 356 -40.06 -25.13 -7.24
N ALA A 357 -40.92 -25.99 -6.70
CA ALA A 357 -42.28 -25.62 -6.31
C ALA A 357 -42.29 -24.57 -5.19
N ALA A 358 -43.30 -23.69 -5.21
CA ALA A 358 -43.55 -22.74 -4.13
C ALA A 358 -43.74 -23.49 -2.79
N SER A 359 -42.99 -23.06 -1.77
CA SER A 359 -43.08 -23.55 -0.40
C SER A 359 -43.47 -22.41 0.54
N THR A 360 -44.35 -22.69 1.50
CA THR A 360 -44.73 -21.75 2.56
C THR A 360 -43.84 -21.87 3.81
N SER A 361 -42.91 -22.82 3.85
CA SER A 361 -42.03 -23.05 5.00
C SER A 361 -40.68 -22.34 4.81
N ALA A 362 -40.51 -21.20 5.47
CA ALA A 362 -39.30 -20.37 5.40
C ALA A 362 -38.04 -21.00 6.05
N SER A 363 -38.19 -22.12 6.78
CA SER A 363 -37.13 -22.73 7.62
C SER A 363 -36.51 -24.01 7.05
N THR A 364 -36.80 -24.35 5.79
CA THR A 364 -36.26 -25.56 5.16
C THR A 364 -35.14 -25.19 4.18
N TYR A 365 -33.96 -25.83 4.31
CA TYR A 365 -32.91 -25.76 3.29
C TYR A 365 -33.32 -26.64 2.09
N ALA A 366 -33.15 -26.13 0.87
CA ALA A 366 -33.36 -26.90 -0.36
C ALA A 366 -32.12 -27.69 -0.78
N LEU A 367 -30.93 -27.10 -0.56
CA LEU A 367 -29.65 -27.68 -0.91
C LEU A 367 -28.63 -27.36 0.18
N VAL A 368 -27.84 -28.34 0.60
CA VAL A 368 -26.70 -28.13 1.51
C VAL A 368 -25.53 -28.96 1.01
N LEU A 369 -24.41 -28.30 0.74
CA LEU A 369 -23.14 -28.93 0.37
C LEU A 369 -22.26 -29.02 1.61
N LYS A 370 -21.72 -30.21 1.88
CA LYS A 370 -20.83 -30.44 3.02
C LYS A 370 -19.58 -31.23 2.63
N VAL A 371 -18.49 -30.94 3.34
CA VAL A 371 -17.27 -31.75 3.34
C VAL A 371 -17.45 -32.93 4.29
N ALA A 372 -17.02 -34.11 3.88
CA ALA A 372 -16.83 -35.24 4.78
C ALA A 372 -15.34 -35.55 4.91
N GLY A 373 -14.87 -35.78 6.13
CA GLY A 373 -13.49 -36.23 6.37
C GLY A 373 -13.31 -37.71 6.04
N VAL A 374 -14.40 -38.48 6.04
CA VAL A 374 -14.41 -39.91 5.68
C VAL A 374 -15.67 -40.28 4.89
N PHE A 375 -15.52 -41.19 3.92
CA PHE A 375 -16.63 -41.61 3.07
C PHE A 375 -17.72 -42.32 3.90
N GLY A 376 -18.97 -41.83 3.84
CA GLY A 376 -20.10 -42.32 4.65
C GLY A 376 -20.44 -41.52 5.91
N GLU A 377 -19.65 -40.50 6.27
CA GLU A 377 -19.96 -39.59 7.38
C GLU A 377 -21.25 -38.79 7.20
N SER A 378 -22.16 -38.89 8.18
CA SER A 378 -23.43 -38.15 8.17
C SER A 378 -23.33 -36.70 8.67
N THR A 379 -22.19 -36.32 9.22
CA THR A 379 -21.96 -35.10 9.98
C THR A 379 -20.72 -34.37 9.46
N GLY A 380 -20.88 -33.74 8.30
CA GLY A 380 -19.83 -32.93 7.66
C GLY A 380 -19.88 -31.44 8.01
N THR A 381 -18.78 -30.74 7.74
CA THR A 381 -18.72 -29.26 7.78
C THR A 381 -19.51 -28.69 6.62
N GLU A 382 -20.44 -27.77 6.90
CA GLU A 382 -21.23 -27.13 5.87
C GLU A 382 -20.41 -26.07 5.13
N LEU A 383 -20.29 -26.24 3.81
CA LEU A 383 -19.62 -25.27 2.94
C LEU A 383 -20.60 -24.22 2.44
N PHE A 384 -21.81 -24.66 2.15
CA PHE A 384 -22.81 -23.85 1.48
C PHE A 384 -24.21 -24.41 1.73
N SER A 385 -25.19 -23.52 1.91
CA SER A 385 -26.59 -23.89 1.96
C SER A 385 -27.48 -22.87 1.25
N VAL A 386 -28.51 -23.39 0.57
CA VAL A 386 -29.54 -22.62 -0.11
C VAL A 386 -30.87 -22.85 0.58
N LYS A 387 -31.57 -21.78 0.93
CA LYS A 387 -32.93 -21.87 1.48
C LYS A 387 -33.93 -22.18 0.37
N THR A 388 -34.97 -22.93 0.70
CA THR A 388 -36.02 -23.28 -0.27
C THR A 388 -36.66 -22.05 -0.91
N LEU A 389 -36.76 -20.92 -0.21
CA LEU A 389 -37.31 -19.67 -0.75
C LEU A 389 -36.44 -19.10 -1.89
N ASP A 390 -35.11 -19.19 -1.77
CA ASP A 390 -34.17 -18.61 -2.73
C ASP A 390 -34.13 -19.39 -4.05
N MET A 391 -34.51 -20.66 -4.01
CA MET A 391 -34.67 -21.53 -5.18
C MET A 391 -36.03 -21.40 -5.87
N GLN A 392 -37.02 -20.72 -5.27
CA GLN A 392 -38.35 -20.63 -5.86
C GLN A 392 -38.29 -19.94 -7.22
N ASN A 393 -38.84 -20.59 -8.24
CA ASN A 393 -38.85 -20.10 -9.62
C ASN A 393 -37.46 -19.91 -10.25
N ARG A 394 -36.40 -20.46 -9.67
CA ARG A 394 -35.05 -20.45 -10.26
C ARG A 394 -34.66 -21.84 -10.74
N THR A 395 -34.02 -21.89 -11.89
CA THR A 395 -33.41 -23.10 -12.48
C THR A 395 -31.90 -23.13 -12.32
N SER A 396 -31.29 -22.07 -11.78
CA SER A 396 -29.87 -22.03 -11.49
C SER A 396 -29.53 -21.14 -10.29
N ILE A 397 -28.38 -21.42 -9.69
CA ILE A 397 -27.76 -20.61 -8.63
C ILE A 397 -26.25 -20.59 -8.83
N ASP A 398 -25.69 -19.38 -8.69
CA ASP A 398 -24.25 -19.14 -8.55
C ASP A 398 -23.90 -18.84 -7.09
N ALA A 399 -22.81 -19.43 -6.63
CA ALA A 399 -22.30 -19.24 -5.28
C ALA A 399 -20.78 -19.39 -5.24
N THR A 400 -20.18 -19.10 -4.09
CA THR A 400 -18.76 -19.36 -3.83
C THR A 400 -18.62 -20.05 -2.47
N PHE A 401 -17.59 -20.88 -2.33
CA PHE A 401 -17.17 -21.43 -1.04
C PHE A 401 -15.64 -21.52 -0.98
N THR A 402 -15.11 -21.65 0.23
CA THR A 402 -13.66 -21.74 0.48
C THR A 402 -13.33 -23.02 1.23
N LEU A 403 -12.34 -23.75 0.74
CA LEU A 403 -11.74 -24.89 1.42
C LEU A 403 -10.45 -24.45 2.11
N THR A 404 -10.34 -24.76 3.40
CA THR A 404 -9.14 -24.47 4.20
C THR A 404 -8.11 -25.59 4.16
N GLU A 405 -8.52 -26.79 3.76
CA GLU A 405 -7.70 -28.00 3.65
C GLU A 405 -8.18 -28.84 2.45
N ALA A 406 -7.32 -29.74 1.98
CA ALA A 406 -7.66 -30.65 0.90
C ALA A 406 -8.70 -31.68 1.37
N VAL A 407 -9.62 -32.06 0.49
CA VAL A 407 -10.74 -32.94 0.82
C VAL A 407 -10.95 -33.98 -0.28
N ASP A 408 -11.18 -35.23 0.11
CA ASP A 408 -11.33 -36.38 -0.81
C ASP A 408 -12.79 -36.76 -1.09
N GLY A 409 -13.74 -36.09 -0.45
CA GLY A 409 -15.15 -36.39 -0.60
C GLY A 409 -16.09 -35.29 -0.13
N PHE A 410 -17.19 -35.14 -0.87
CA PHE A 410 -18.30 -34.26 -0.54
C PHE A 410 -19.58 -35.08 -0.52
N PHE A 411 -20.56 -34.59 0.23
CA PHE A 411 -21.93 -35.01 0.00
C PHE A 411 -22.85 -33.81 -0.09
N LEU A 412 -23.85 -33.99 -0.95
CA LEU A 412 -24.94 -33.08 -1.16
C LEU A 412 -26.15 -33.61 -0.40
N PHE A 413 -26.68 -32.76 0.47
CA PHE A 413 -28.04 -32.91 0.96
C PHE A 413 -28.97 -32.12 0.05
N ALA A 414 -29.85 -32.81 -0.66
CA ALA A 414 -30.94 -32.18 -1.37
C ALA A 414 -32.26 -32.51 -0.65
N LYS A 415 -33.00 -31.47 -0.27
CA LYS A 415 -34.40 -31.61 0.16
C LYS A 415 -35.27 -30.89 -0.85
N LEU A 416 -35.66 -31.63 -1.89
CA LEU A 416 -36.46 -31.10 -2.98
C LEU A 416 -37.94 -31.44 -2.78
N LEU A 417 -38.80 -30.49 -3.17
CA LEU A 417 -40.26 -30.60 -3.04
C LEU A 417 -40.94 -31.21 -4.28
N ARG A 418 -40.18 -31.54 -5.32
CA ARG A 418 -40.67 -32.15 -6.57
C ARG A 418 -39.85 -33.38 -6.92
N LYS A 419 -40.54 -34.37 -7.50
CA LYS A 419 -39.97 -35.61 -8.05
C LYS A 419 -39.31 -35.32 -9.41
N ASN A 420 -38.20 -35.98 -9.72
CA ASN A 420 -37.50 -35.97 -11.01
C ASN A 420 -36.84 -34.64 -11.39
N VAL A 421 -36.29 -33.90 -10.43
CA VAL A 421 -35.46 -32.74 -10.75
C VAL A 421 -34.02 -33.21 -10.96
N HIS A 422 -33.51 -32.95 -12.16
CA HIS A 422 -32.13 -33.20 -12.51
C HIS A 422 -31.28 -32.05 -12.00
N ILE A 423 -30.27 -32.35 -11.20
CA ILE A 423 -29.34 -31.37 -10.61
C ILE A 423 -27.97 -31.59 -11.24
N GLN A 424 -27.38 -30.53 -11.77
CA GLN A 424 -25.95 -30.51 -12.09
C GLN A 424 -25.26 -29.47 -11.23
N ILE A 425 -24.06 -29.80 -10.79
CA ILE A 425 -23.23 -28.94 -9.97
C ILE A 425 -21.88 -28.86 -10.64
N PHE A 426 -21.45 -27.64 -10.87
CA PHE A 426 -20.19 -27.33 -11.50
C PHE A 426 -19.35 -26.47 -10.57
N VAL A 427 -18.02 -26.65 -10.63
CA VAL A 427 -17.08 -25.78 -9.92
C VAL A 427 -15.96 -25.29 -10.82
N ASP A 428 -15.48 -24.09 -10.55
CA ASP A 428 -14.28 -23.55 -11.17
C ASP A 428 -13.05 -23.88 -10.33
N GLY A 429 -12.24 -24.80 -10.83
CA GLY A 429 -11.02 -25.28 -10.19
C GLY A 429 -10.64 -26.68 -10.67
N GLU A 430 -9.42 -27.09 -10.37
CA GLU A 430 -8.96 -28.44 -10.70
C GLU A 430 -9.65 -29.44 -9.76
N VAL A 431 -10.59 -30.21 -10.31
CA VAL A 431 -11.22 -31.35 -9.63
C VAL A 431 -10.69 -32.61 -10.27
N ARG A 432 -10.20 -33.52 -9.44
CA ARG A 432 -9.79 -34.85 -9.89
C ARG A 432 -10.67 -35.91 -9.24
N ASP A 433 -10.82 -37.02 -9.93
CA ASP A 433 -11.36 -38.23 -9.31
C ASP A 433 -10.46 -38.54 -8.11
N SER A 434 -11.07 -38.76 -6.94
CA SER A 434 -10.28 -39.15 -5.77
C SER A 434 -9.52 -40.44 -6.09
N ALA A 435 -8.38 -40.69 -5.44
CA ALA A 435 -7.62 -41.92 -5.61
C ALA A 435 -8.44 -43.20 -5.31
N PHE A 436 -9.62 -43.07 -4.69
CA PHE A 436 -10.59 -44.14 -4.50
C PHE A 436 -11.32 -44.60 -5.77
N LEU A 437 -11.28 -43.84 -6.88
CA LEU A 437 -12.01 -44.12 -8.13
C LEU A 437 -11.14 -44.55 -9.31
N ASP A 438 -9.81 -44.47 -9.20
CA ASP A 438 -8.88 -44.57 -10.33
C ASP A 438 -8.50 -46.02 -10.71
N ILE A 439 -9.44 -46.97 -10.57
CA ILE A 439 -9.20 -48.39 -10.85
C ILE A 439 -10.25 -48.92 -11.82
N ALA A 440 -9.79 -49.59 -12.88
CA ALA A 440 -10.64 -50.21 -13.90
C ALA A 440 -11.66 -51.18 -13.24
N PRO A 441 -12.91 -51.25 -13.74
CA PRO A 441 -13.89 -52.17 -13.20
C PRO A 441 -13.36 -53.59 -13.23
N VAL A 442 -13.37 -54.22 -12.07
CA VAL A 442 -12.84 -55.57 -11.86
C VAL A 442 -13.80 -56.61 -12.46
N ALA A 443 -15.09 -56.28 -12.55
CA ALA A 443 -16.10 -57.10 -13.21
C ALA A 443 -17.26 -56.27 -13.78
N THR A 444 -17.70 -56.60 -14.99
CA THR A 444 -18.92 -56.04 -15.60
C THR A 444 -19.77 -57.17 -16.17
N LEU A 445 -21.06 -57.20 -15.83
CA LEU A 445 -22.04 -58.15 -16.35
C LEU A 445 -23.27 -57.41 -16.90
N GLN A 446 -23.78 -57.90 -18.02
CA GLN A 446 -25.03 -57.45 -18.62
C GLN A 446 -25.95 -58.65 -18.85
N GLY A 447 -27.24 -58.50 -18.54
CA GLY A 447 -28.18 -59.60 -18.66
C GLY A 447 -29.64 -59.14 -18.73
N SER A 448 -30.54 -60.13 -18.75
CA SER A 448 -32.00 -59.91 -18.75
C SER A 448 -32.68 -60.92 -17.83
N ALA A 449 -33.94 -60.67 -17.44
CA ALA A 449 -34.71 -61.66 -16.67
C ALA A 449 -34.89 -63.00 -17.41
N ALA A 450 -34.79 -63.05 -18.73
CA ALA A 450 -34.89 -64.29 -19.52
C ALA A 450 -33.57 -65.08 -19.60
N ALA A 451 -32.44 -64.43 -19.28
CA ALA A 451 -31.10 -65.01 -19.31
C ALA A 451 -30.26 -64.35 -18.19
N PRO A 452 -30.33 -64.88 -16.95
CA PRO A 452 -29.54 -64.37 -15.84
C PRO A 452 -28.05 -64.42 -16.20
N ALA A 453 -27.31 -63.38 -15.80
CA ALA A 453 -25.89 -63.27 -16.10
C ALA A 453 -25.08 -63.74 -14.90
N GLU A 454 -24.15 -64.66 -15.13
CA GLU A 454 -23.14 -65.06 -14.15
C GLU A 454 -21.76 -65.08 -14.82
N GLY A 455 -20.71 -64.89 -14.03
CA GLY A 455 -19.34 -64.89 -14.54
C GLY A 455 -18.30 -65.02 -13.45
N TRP A 456 -17.12 -65.47 -13.86
CA TRP A 456 -15.92 -65.55 -13.02
C TRP A 456 -14.92 -64.48 -13.47
N PHE A 457 -14.45 -63.69 -12.53
CA PHE A 457 -13.55 -62.58 -12.78
C PHE A 457 -12.25 -62.83 -12.05
N ALA A 458 -11.13 -62.83 -12.78
CA ALA A 458 -9.81 -62.92 -12.16
C ALA A 458 -9.49 -61.57 -11.51
N VAL A 459 -9.23 -61.57 -10.19
CA VAL A 459 -9.07 -60.34 -9.40
C VAL A 459 -7.79 -60.29 -8.59
N ASN A 460 -7.21 -61.44 -8.20
CA ASN A 460 -6.01 -61.54 -7.37
C ASN A 460 -6.00 -60.58 -6.17
N LEU A 461 -7.10 -60.54 -5.40
CA LEU A 461 -7.21 -59.71 -4.20
C LEU A 461 -6.42 -60.34 -3.05
N ALA A 462 -5.69 -59.51 -2.30
CA ALA A 462 -4.97 -59.97 -1.11
C ALA A 462 -5.93 -60.19 0.08
N ALA A 463 -5.43 -60.77 1.17
CA ALA A 463 -6.16 -60.71 2.44
C ALA A 463 -6.11 -59.26 2.97
N GLY A 464 -7.23 -58.72 3.43
CA GLY A 464 -7.31 -57.33 3.88
C GLY A 464 -8.65 -56.67 3.58
N ALA A 465 -8.72 -55.36 3.88
CA ALA A 465 -9.88 -54.53 3.61
C ALA A 465 -9.76 -53.89 2.22
N HIS A 466 -10.79 -54.10 1.40
CA HIS A 466 -10.88 -53.66 0.02
C HIS A 466 -12.15 -52.83 -0.18
N PRO A 467 -12.03 -51.51 -0.41
CA PRO A 467 -13.16 -50.71 -0.84
C PRO A 467 -13.77 -51.28 -2.12
N TYR A 468 -15.09 -51.29 -2.21
CA TYR A 468 -15.78 -51.66 -3.44
C TYR A 468 -16.89 -50.68 -3.79
N LYS A 469 -17.15 -50.56 -5.09
CA LYS A 469 -18.30 -49.88 -5.69
C LYS A 469 -19.07 -50.88 -6.54
N LEU A 470 -20.35 -51.04 -6.25
CA LEU A 470 -21.31 -51.77 -7.06
C LEU A 470 -22.28 -50.78 -7.69
N ASP A 471 -22.23 -50.65 -9.01
CA ASP A 471 -23.16 -49.84 -9.80
C ASP A 471 -24.18 -50.76 -10.45
N VAL A 472 -25.48 -50.52 -10.20
CA VAL A 472 -26.56 -51.38 -10.71
C VAL A 472 -27.61 -50.52 -11.38
N ALA A 473 -27.80 -50.71 -12.68
CA ALA A 473 -28.87 -50.09 -13.44
C ALA A 473 -29.96 -51.12 -13.79
N GLY A 474 -31.21 -50.81 -13.45
CA GLY A 474 -32.39 -51.52 -13.96
C GLY A 474 -32.99 -52.66 -13.11
N ALA A 475 -32.54 -52.89 -11.88
CA ALA A 475 -33.05 -53.97 -11.01
C ALA A 475 -34.45 -53.69 -10.39
N ALA A 476 -35.25 -54.74 -10.15
CA ALA A 476 -36.62 -54.66 -9.59
C ALA A 476 -36.76 -55.35 -8.21
N GLU A 477 -37.81 -54.94 -7.48
CA GLU A 477 -37.96 -54.97 -6.01
C GLU A 477 -38.24 -56.31 -5.30
N SER A 478 -38.26 -57.48 -5.94
CA SER A 478 -38.87 -58.66 -5.26
C SER A 478 -38.19 -60.02 -5.34
N SER A 479 -36.85 -60.13 -5.45
CA SER A 479 -36.17 -61.42 -5.23
C SER A 479 -35.38 -61.45 -3.92
N ALA A 480 -35.26 -62.65 -3.33
CA ALA A 480 -34.51 -62.88 -2.09
C ALA A 480 -33.01 -62.55 -2.23
N TYR A 481 -32.44 -62.64 -3.45
CA TYR A 481 -31.11 -62.14 -3.81
C TYR A 481 -31.10 -61.71 -5.28
N ALA A 482 -30.89 -60.43 -5.55
CA ALA A 482 -30.75 -59.89 -6.92
C ALA A 482 -29.29 -59.92 -7.40
N ILE A 483 -28.34 -59.80 -6.47
CA ILE A 483 -26.90 -59.80 -6.72
C ILE A 483 -26.20 -60.61 -5.64
N GLU A 484 -25.36 -61.55 -6.06
CA GLU A 484 -24.52 -62.35 -5.18
C GLU A 484 -23.07 -62.31 -5.67
N VAL A 485 -22.14 -62.01 -4.75
CA VAL A 485 -20.69 -62.07 -4.99
C VAL A 485 -20.08 -63.09 -4.03
N LYS A 486 -19.32 -64.04 -4.57
CA LYS A 486 -18.62 -65.08 -3.81
C LYS A 486 -17.14 -65.11 -4.17
N THR A 487 -16.32 -65.61 -3.25
CA THR A 487 -14.95 -66.06 -3.59
C THR A 487 -15.03 -67.23 -4.56
N ALA A 488 -14.06 -67.37 -5.45
CA ALA A 488 -13.86 -68.56 -6.27
C ALA A 488 -12.37 -68.91 -6.34
N ALA A 489 -12.04 -70.20 -6.29
CA ALA A 489 -10.66 -70.66 -6.42
C ALA A 489 -10.19 -70.68 -7.88
N SER A 490 -11.11 -70.85 -8.82
CA SER A 490 -10.86 -70.88 -10.27
C SER A 490 -12.12 -70.55 -11.06
N GLU A 491 -11.98 -70.36 -12.37
CA GLU A 491 -13.12 -70.34 -13.30
C GLU A 491 -13.91 -71.66 -13.18
N GLY A 492 -15.24 -71.55 -13.05
CA GLY A 492 -16.15 -72.69 -12.85
C GLY A 492 -16.49 -73.03 -11.39
N ASP A 493 -15.82 -72.43 -10.40
CA ASP A 493 -16.12 -72.63 -8.98
C ASP A 493 -17.24 -71.69 -8.51
N THR A 494 -18.35 -72.25 -8.02
CA THR A 494 -19.52 -71.50 -7.50
C THR A 494 -19.73 -71.69 -5.99
N GLY A 495 -18.88 -72.49 -5.34
CA GLY A 495 -19.07 -72.98 -3.98
C GLY A 495 -18.37 -72.18 -2.88
N GLY A 496 -17.68 -71.08 -3.23
CA GLY A 496 -16.92 -70.30 -2.26
C GLY A 496 -17.77 -69.43 -1.32
N GLU A 497 -17.08 -68.76 -0.39
CA GLU A 497 -17.67 -67.92 0.65
C GLU A 497 -18.42 -66.73 0.03
N GLN A 498 -19.61 -66.44 0.55
CA GLN A 498 -20.40 -65.29 0.14
C GLN A 498 -19.82 -64.01 0.74
N LEU A 499 -19.41 -63.12 -0.16
CA LEU A 499 -18.80 -61.85 0.18
C LEU A 499 -19.86 -60.75 0.25
N LEU A 500 -20.76 -60.70 -0.74
CA LEU A 500 -21.81 -59.69 -0.84
C LEU A 500 -23.16 -60.31 -1.24
N ALA A 501 -24.23 -59.78 -0.66
CA ALA A 501 -25.60 -60.22 -0.90
C ALA A 501 -26.53 -59.00 -0.94
N PHE A 502 -27.15 -58.74 -2.10
CA PHE A 502 -28.12 -57.65 -2.22
C PHE A 502 -29.49 -58.17 -2.62
N THR A 503 -30.53 -57.75 -1.88
CA THR A 503 -31.93 -58.03 -2.23
C THR A 503 -32.40 -57.10 -3.34
N GLY A 504 -33.46 -57.48 -4.06
CA GLY A 504 -34.04 -56.64 -5.11
C GLY A 504 -34.46 -55.24 -4.64
N SER A 505 -34.96 -55.13 -3.40
CA SER A 505 -35.30 -53.85 -2.77
C SER A 505 -34.08 -52.97 -2.49
N GLN A 506 -32.92 -53.57 -2.20
CA GLN A 506 -31.68 -52.83 -2.00
C GLN A 506 -31.12 -52.25 -3.30
N CYS A 507 -31.56 -52.69 -4.48
CA CYS A 507 -31.00 -52.29 -5.77
C CYS A 507 -31.95 -51.39 -6.60
N ASN A 508 -33.09 -50.96 -6.04
CA ASN A 508 -34.07 -50.18 -6.78
C ASN A 508 -33.58 -48.73 -7.04
N GLY A 509 -33.84 -48.20 -8.24
CA GLY A 509 -33.62 -46.79 -8.57
C GLY A 509 -32.23 -46.41 -9.13
N GLY A 510 -31.39 -47.38 -9.51
CA GLY A 510 -30.04 -47.05 -10.01
C GLY A 510 -29.08 -46.80 -8.85
N ARG A 511 -28.93 -47.80 -7.97
CA ARG A 511 -28.16 -47.63 -6.74
C ARG A 511 -26.69 -47.92 -6.99
N VAL A 512 -25.85 -46.98 -6.55
CA VAL A 512 -24.44 -47.20 -6.32
C VAL A 512 -24.26 -47.59 -4.85
N VAL A 513 -23.89 -48.83 -4.57
CA VAL A 513 -23.50 -49.26 -3.23
C VAL A 513 -21.99 -49.18 -3.13
N MET A 514 -21.48 -48.49 -2.12
CA MET A 514 -20.04 -48.47 -1.81
C MET A 514 -19.83 -48.82 -0.35
N ASP A 515 -18.97 -49.79 -0.09
CA ASP A 515 -18.66 -50.29 1.26
C ASP A 515 -17.26 -50.95 1.26
N THR A 516 -16.82 -51.50 2.39
CA THR A 516 -15.53 -52.19 2.53
C THR A 516 -15.72 -53.69 2.63
N LEU A 517 -15.11 -54.42 1.71
CA LEU A 517 -15.03 -55.88 1.74
C LEU A 517 -13.81 -56.31 2.55
N THR A 518 -13.98 -57.14 3.58
CA THR A 518 -12.83 -57.68 4.34
C THR A 518 -12.59 -59.14 3.97
N LEU A 519 -11.41 -59.43 3.42
CA LEU A 519 -10.99 -60.77 3.01
C LEU A 519 -10.06 -61.37 4.06
N SER A 520 -10.41 -62.56 4.55
CA SER A 520 -9.59 -63.31 5.51
C SER A 520 -8.38 -63.98 4.86
N THR A 521 -8.45 -64.24 3.55
CA THR A 521 -7.41 -64.88 2.73
C THR A 521 -7.40 -64.27 1.34
N ALA A 522 -6.31 -64.46 0.59
CA ALA A 522 -6.21 -63.95 -0.78
C ALA A 522 -7.19 -64.68 -1.71
N VAL A 523 -7.86 -63.92 -2.58
CA VAL A 523 -8.93 -64.40 -3.46
C VAL A 523 -8.50 -64.22 -4.93
N PRO A 524 -8.26 -65.31 -5.67
CA PRO A 524 -7.81 -65.22 -7.06
C PRO A 524 -8.95 -64.88 -8.03
N TYR A 525 -10.17 -65.37 -7.76
CA TYR A 525 -11.35 -65.13 -8.58
C TYR A 525 -12.56 -64.70 -7.76
N LEU A 526 -13.44 -63.91 -8.37
CA LEU A 526 -14.80 -63.66 -7.88
C LEU A 526 -15.80 -64.36 -8.78
N TYR A 527 -16.74 -65.08 -8.17
CA TYR A 527 -17.96 -65.53 -8.84
C TYR A 527 -19.06 -64.52 -8.56
N ILE A 528 -19.65 -63.97 -9.62
CA ILE A 528 -20.73 -62.99 -9.51
C ILE A 528 -21.95 -63.53 -10.25
N ARG A 529 -23.10 -63.52 -9.57
CA ARG A 529 -24.38 -63.95 -10.13
C ARG A 529 -25.43 -62.85 -10.00
N PHE A 530 -26.10 -62.58 -11.12
CA PHE A 530 -27.22 -61.65 -11.21
C PHE A 530 -28.49 -62.38 -11.67
N ALA A 531 -29.54 -62.37 -10.85
CA ALA A 531 -30.78 -63.09 -11.12
C ALA A 531 -32.03 -62.25 -10.84
N PRO A 532 -32.41 -61.30 -11.73
CA PRO A 532 -33.64 -60.55 -11.59
C PRO A 532 -34.86 -61.33 -12.12
N GLU A 533 -36.00 -61.26 -11.41
CA GLU A 533 -37.20 -62.02 -11.77
C GLU A 533 -38.15 -61.32 -12.77
N THR A 534 -38.13 -59.98 -12.90
CA THR A 534 -39.26 -59.26 -13.53
C THR A 534 -38.95 -58.12 -14.51
N ARG A 535 -37.67 -57.79 -14.82
CA ARG A 535 -37.31 -56.73 -15.80
C ARG A 535 -36.45 -57.22 -16.97
N SER A 536 -36.67 -56.62 -18.15
CA SER A 536 -36.16 -57.10 -19.44
C SER A 536 -34.68 -56.82 -19.73
N THR A 537 -34.01 -55.88 -19.05
CA THR A 537 -32.56 -55.62 -19.21
C THR A 537 -31.97 -55.01 -17.93
N PHE A 538 -30.74 -55.40 -17.57
CA PHE A 538 -29.96 -54.80 -16.49
C PHE A 538 -28.48 -54.72 -16.84
N SER A 539 -27.77 -53.79 -16.21
CA SER A 539 -26.29 -53.75 -16.20
C SER A 539 -25.80 -53.61 -14.77
N ALA A 540 -24.68 -54.28 -14.48
CA ALA A 540 -24.00 -54.12 -13.21
C ALA A 540 -22.48 -54.10 -13.39
N SER A 541 -21.83 -53.19 -12.67
CA SER A 541 -20.37 -53.06 -12.63
C SER A 541 -19.90 -53.08 -11.18
N LEU A 542 -18.96 -53.98 -10.89
CA LEU A 542 -18.28 -54.07 -9.60
C LEU A 542 -16.83 -53.60 -9.78
N VAL A 543 -16.47 -52.58 -9.02
CA VAL A 543 -15.11 -52.05 -8.90
C VAL A 543 -14.63 -52.40 -7.50
N ILE A 544 -13.46 -53.00 -7.38
CA ILE A 544 -12.82 -53.30 -6.10
C ILE A 544 -11.40 -52.77 -6.17
N THR A 545 -10.97 -52.09 -5.11
CA THR A 545 -9.63 -51.50 -5.02
C THR A 545 -8.71 -52.26 -4.08
#